data_AF-A0A090WZ90-F1
#
_entry.id   AF-A0A090WZ90-F1
#
_cell.length_a   1.000
_cell.length_b   1.000
_cell.length_c   1.000
_cell.angle_alpha   90.00
_cell.angle_beta   90.00
_cell.angle_gamma   90.00
#
_symmetry.space_group_name_H-M   'P 1'
#
loop_
_entity.id
_entity.type
_entity.pdbx_description
1 polymer ?
#
loop_
_entity_poly.entity_id
_entity_poly.type
_entity_poly.pdbx_seq_one_letter_code
_entity_poly.pdbx_strand_id
1 'polypeptide(L)'
;MSELQLKALRFQMNPHFVFNSLSAIQYYIGENNFEASETYLVKFSKLIRQFFELSKENEISLATEISVLNNYLEIEKLRFKEKLNFTINIDEKLDKESITIPTMLLQPILENAVNHGGVFNKMDNGLITLNFVNISPLAFKVEIIDDGVGFVNTKKGHTRKLNLQMF
;
A
#
# COMPACT_ATOMS: atom_id res chain seq x y z
N MET A 1 -22.61 -4.80 -6.19
CA MET A 1 -22.22 -4.30 -4.86
C MET A 1 -23.13 -3.14 -4.54
N SER A 2 -23.86 -3.16 -3.41
CA SER A 2 -24.64 -1.98 -2.99
C SER A 2 -23.66 -0.85 -2.61
N GLU A 3 -24.04 0.41 -2.85
CA GLU A 3 -23.21 1.58 -2.49
C GLU A 3 -22.74 1.54 -1.02
N LEU A 4 -23.57 0.95 -0.15
CA LEU A 4 -23.26 0.64 1.25
C LEU A 4 -22.10 -0.35 1.44
N GLN A 5 -22.01 -1.41 0.62
CA GLN A 5 -20.89 -2.36 0.68
C GLN A 5 -19.58 -1.71 0.24
N LEU A 6 -19.64 -0.83 -0.77
CA LEU A 6 -18.48 -0.14 -1.31
C LEU A 6 -17.98 0.94 -0.32
N LYS A 7 -18.90 1.66 0.34
CA LYS A 7 -18.59 2.54 1.47
C LYS A 7 -18.00 1.75 2.65
N ALA A 8 -18.60 0.64 3.05
CA ALA A 8 -18.10 -0.20 4.14
C ALA A 8 -16.69 -0.75 3.86
N LEU A 9 -16.40 -1.14 2.62
CA LEU A 9 -15.07 -1.59 2.20
C LEU A 9 -14.03 -0.46 2.24
N ARG A 10 -14.41 0.77 1.85
CA ARG A 10 -13.56 1.98 1.97
C ARG A 10 -13.27 2.37 3.43
N PHE A 11 -14.15 2.01 4.37
CA PHE A 11 -13.95 2.25 5.80
C PHE A 11 -13.08 1.19 6.50
N GLN A 12 -12.86 0.03 5.87
CA GLN A 12 -11.97 -0.99 6.43
C GLN A 12 -10.51 -0.57 6.23
N MET A 13 -9.96 0.16 7.21
CA MET A 13 -8.51 0.26 7.34
C MET A 13 -7.95 -1.15 7.51
N ASN A 14 -6.89 -1.48 6.77
CA ASN A 14 -6.21 -2.76 6.90
C ASN A 14 -5.70 -2.91 8.34
N PRO A 15 -6.28 -3.80 9.17
CA PRO A 15 -5.89 -3.92 10.58
C PRO A 15 -4.41 -4.29 10.75
N HIS A 16 -3.86 -5.00 9.75
CA HIS A 16 -2.45 -5.33 9.68
C HIS A 16 -1.56 -4.09 9.48
N PHE A 17 -1.95 -3.16 8.60
CA PHE A 17 -1.20 -1.91 8.40
C PHE A 17 -1.15 -1.07 9.67
N VAL A 18 -2.28 -0.93 10.36
CA VAL A 18 -2.36 -0.19 11.62
C VAL A 18 -1.50 -0.86 12.69
N PHE A 19 -1.61 -2.18 12.87
CA PHE A 19 -0.80 -2.93 13.82
C PHE A 19 0.69 -2.77 13.53
N ASN A 20 1.13 -2.98 12.28
CA ASN A 20 2.52 -2.88 11.89
C ASN A 20 3.09 -1.47 12.09
N SER A 21 2.28 -0.45 11.84
CA SER A 21 2.68 0.94 12.05
C SER A 21 2.86 1.25 13.54
N LEU A 22 2.01 0.72 14.41
CA LEU A 22 2.16 0.86 15.86
C LEU A 22 3.39 0.08 16.38
N SER A 23 3.65 -1.12 15.86
CA SER A 23 4.87 -1.88 16.19
C SER A 23 6.15 -1.18 15.77
N ALA A 24 6.15 -0.49 14.61
CA ALA A 24 7.29 0.31 14.16
C ALA A 24 7.59 1.47 15.12
N ILE A 25 6.53 2.15 15.60
CA ILE A 25 6.67 3.23 16.58
C ILE A 25 7.23 2.67 17.90
N GLN A 26 6.71 1.54 18.38
CA GLN A 26 7.23 0.88 19.60
C GLN A 26 8.71 0.51 19.46
N TYR A 27 9.13 0.03 18.28
CA TYR A 27 10.53 -0.27 17.99
C TYR A 27 11.42 0.97 18.08
N TYR A 28 11.04 2.08 17.44
CA TYR A 28 11.84 3.31 17.48
C TYR A 28 11.95 3.93 18.89
N ILE A 29 10.90 3.81 19.70
CA ILE A 29 10.93 4.20 21.12
C ILE A 29 11.93 3.32 21.89
N GLY A 30 11.94 2.01 21.64
CA GLY A 30 12.89 1.08 22.26
C GLY A 30 14.35 1.32 21.88
N GLU A 31 14.61 1.80 20.66
CA GLU A 31 15.94 2.19 20.16
C GLU A 31 16.39 3.57 20.65
N ASN A 32 15.62 4.26 21.51
CA ASN A 32 15.83 5.66 21.93
C ASN A 32 15.91 6.65 20.75
N ASN A 33 15.34 6.32 19.60
CA ASN A 33 15.27 7.19 18.45
C ASN A 33 13.95 7.97 18.44
N PHE A 34 13.86 8.92 19.38
CA PHE A 34 12.64 9.71 19.62
C PHE A 34 12.24 10.55 18.40
N GLU A 35 13.20 11.11 17.67
CA GLU A 35 12.94 11.93 16.48
C GLU A 35 12.33 11.11 15.33
N ALA A 36 12.86 9.90 15.07
CA ALA A 36 12.28 8.99 14.08
C ALA A 36 10.88 8.50 14.50
N SER A 37 10.69 8.23 15.81
CA SER A 37 9.40 7.83 16.37
C SER A 37 8.32 8.90 16.16
N GLU A 38 8.64 10.15 16.50
CA GLU A 38 7.75 11.29 16.35
C GLU A 38 7.43 11.55 14.87
N THR A 39 8.46 11.56 14.01
CA THR A 39 8.29 11.74 12.57
C THR A 39 7.38 10.67 11.96
N TYR A 40 7.58 9.40 12.33
CA TYR A 40 6.75 8.30 11.87
C TYR A 40 5.30 8.47 12.35
N LEU A 41 5.09 8.78 13.63
CA LEU A 41 3.76 8.96 14.22
C LEU A 41 2.98 10.11 13.56
N VAL A 42 3.65 11.23 13.27
CA VAL A 42 3.03 12.38 12.59
C VAL A 42 2.64 12.00 11.16
N LYS A 43 3.54 11.36 10.40
CA LYS A 43 3.25 10.91 9.03
C LYS A 43 2.10 9.91 9.01
N PHE A 44 2.14 8.91 9.88
CA PHE A 44 1.09 7.91 10.02
C PHE A 44 -0.27 8.55 10.36
N SER A 45 -0.31 9.44 11.34
CA SER A 45 -1.56 10.12 11.74
C SER A 45 -2.16 10.96 10.60
N LYS A 46 -1.31 11.62 9.80
CA LYS A 46 -1.74 12.37 8.61
C LYS A 46 -2.31 11.43 7.55
N LEU A 47 -1.65 10.31 7.26
CA LEU A 47 -2.13 9.34 6.26
C LEU A 47 -3.48 8.74 6.67
N ILE A 48 -3.63 8.35 7.93
CA ILE A 48 -4.90 7.82 8.44
C ILE A 48 -6.03 8.85 8.31
N ARG A 49 -5.77 10.11 8.65
CA ARG A 49 -6.74 11.19 8.45
C ARG A 49 -7.12 11.34 6.98
N GLN A 50 -6.13 11.32 6.07
CA GLN A 50 -6.38 11.39 4.63
C GLN A 50 -7.26 10.22 4.16
N PHE A 51 -6.99 8.99 4.60
CA PHE A 51 -7.86 7.85 4.28
C PHE A 51 -9.31 8.05 4.75
N PHE A 52 -9.52 8.55 5.97
CA PHE A 52 -10.85 8.83 6.49
C PHE A 52 -11.59 9.96 5.77
N GLU A 53 -10.86 10.97 5.30
CA GLU A 53 -11.45 12.09 4.55
C GLU A 53 -11.84 11.63 3.15
N LEU A 54 -10.93 10.95 2.45
CA LEU A 54 -11.13 10.49 1.07
C LEU A 54 -12.15 9.34 0.97
N SER A 55 -12.31 8.51 2.00
CA SER A 55 -13.30 7.42 1.98
C SER A 55 -14.76 7.91 1.88
N LYS A 56 -15.01 9.17 2.19
CA LYS A 56 -16.32 9.83 2.03
C LYS A 56 -16.60 10.22 0.59
N GLU A 57 -15.56 10.40 -0.21
CA GLU A 57 -15.64 10.78 -1.62
C GLU A 57 -15.79 9.55 -2.49
N ASN A 58 -16.60 9.68 -3.55
CA ASN A 58 -16.80 8.59 -4.52
C ASN A 58 -15.69 8.50 -5.56
N GLU A 59 -15.17 9.66 -5.98
CA GLU A 59 -14.13 9.82 -6.97
C GLU A 59 -13.17 10.91 -6.52
N ILE A 60 -11.90 10.78 -6.88
CA ILE A 60 -10.84 11.76 -6.61
C ILE A 60 -9.97 11.94 -7.85
N SER A 61 -9.20 13.03 -7.90
CA SER A 61 -8.22 13.18 -8.99
C SER A 61 -7.15 12.11 -8.92
N LEU A 62 -6.63 11.72 -10.07
CA LEU A 62 -5.49 10.81 -10.16
C LEU A 62 -4.27 11.37 -9.39
N ALA A 63 -4.08 12.69 -9.42
CA ALA A 63 -3.05 13.36 -8.63
C ALA A 63 -3.22 13.12 -7.11
N THR A 64 -4.46 13.17 -6.61
CA THR A 64 -4.76 12.89 -5.21
C THR A 64 -4.46 11.43 -4.86
N GLU A 65 -4.92 10.48 -5.67
CA GLU A 65 -4.62 9.05 -5.45
C GLU A 65 -3.10 8.82 -5.45
N ILE A 66 -2.36 9.36 -6.42
CA ILE A 66 -0.89 9.24 -6.49
C ILE A 66 -0.23 9.80 -5.22
N SER A 67 -0.66 10.97 -4.74
CA SER A 67 -0.14 11.57 -3.51
C SER A 67 -0.36 10.66 -2.30
N VAL A 68 -1.53 10.01 -2.23
CA VAL A 68 -1.87 9.09 -1.14
C VAL A 68 -1.00 7.82 -1.20
N LEU A 69 -0.82 7.23 -2.39
CA LEU A 69 0.04 6.08 -2.61
C LEU A 69 1.50 6.38 -2.26
N ASN A 70 1.99 7.58 -2.62
CA ASN A 70 3.33 8.03 -2.26
C ASN A 70 3.51 8.17 -0.74
N ASN A 71 2.56 8.81 -0.05
CA ASN A 71 2.61 8.94 1.40
C ASN A 71 2.59 7.57 2.11
N TYR A 72 1.81 6.63 1.58
CA TYR A 72 1.78 5.25 2.05
C TYR A 72 3.16 4.57 1.88
N LEU A 73 3.75 4.62 0.69
CA LEU A 73 5.06 4.01 0.42
C LEU A 73 6.19 4.64 1.23
N GLU A 74 6.14 5.93 1.49
CA GLU A 74 7.09 6.62 2.37
C GLU A 74 7.03 6.10 3.81
N ILE A 75 5.83 5.87 4.35
CA ILE A 75 5.64 5.28 5.68
C ILE A 75 6.14 3.84 5.73
N GLU A 76 5.79 3.04 4.71
CA GLU A 76 6.26 1.67 4.58
C GLU A 76 7.79 1.61 4.45
N LYS A 77 8.41 2.54 3.72
CA LYS A 77 9.86 2.67 3.60
C LYS A 77 10.51 3.01 4.93
N LEU A 78 9.91 3.91 5.73
CA LEU A 78 10.40 4.17 7.09
C LEU A 78 10.30 2.92 7.99
N ARG A 79 9.28 2.07 7.80
CA ARG A 79 9.14 0.82 8.55
C ARG A 79 10.20 -0.22 8.16
N PHE A 80 10.45 -0.39 6.86
CA PHE A 80 11.35 -1.41 6.33
C PHE A 80 12.79 -0.92 6.09
N LYS A 81 13.04 0.38 6.26
CA LYS A 81 14.32 1.05 6.00
C LYS A 81 14.81 0.72 4.57
N GLU A 82 16.07 0.32 4.41
CA GLU A 82 16.68 -0.04 3.13
C GLU A 82 16.01 -1.24 2.43
N LYS A 83 15.20 -2.02 3.15
CA LYS A 83 14.55 -3.23 2.59
C LYS A 83 13.39 -2.93 1.65
N LEU A 84 12.89 -1.69 1.61
CA LEU A 84 11.86 -1.27 0.67
C LEU A 84 12.33 -0.04 -0.10
N ASN A 85 12.43 -0.20 -1.42
CA ASN A 85 12.60 0.87 -2.36
C ASN A 85 11.37 0.97 -3.25
N PHE A 86 11.07 2.16 -3.73
CA PHE A 86 9.97 2.35 -4.66
C PHE A 86 10.26 3.46 -5.64
N THR A 87 9.55 3.45 -6.76
CA THR A 87 9.61 4.50 -7.79
C THR A 87 8.22 4.70 -8.37
N ILE A 88 7.84 5.98 -8.54
CA ILE A 88 6.57 6.37 -9.16
C ILE A 88 6.91 7.14 -10.43
N ASN A 89 6.59 6.55 -11.58
CA ASN A 89 6.78 7.14 -12.89
C ASN A 89 5.43 7.59 -13.43
N ILE A 90 5.34 8.86 -13.83
CA ILE A 90 4.13 9.45 -14.38
C ILE A 90 4.49 9.99 -15.76
N ASP A 91 3.75 9.56 -16.78
CA ASP A 91 3.86 10.12 -18.12
C ASP A 91 3.51 11.61 -18.11
N GLU A 92 4.39 12.45 -18.64
CA GLU A 92 4.20 13.91 -18.68
C GLU A 92 2.95 14.32 -19.48
N LYS A 93 2.51 13.48 -20.42
CA LYS A 93 1.30 13.72 -21.23
C LYS A 93 0.01 13.41 -20.47
N LEU A 94 0.10 12.85 -19.27
CA LEU A 94 -1.04 12.49 -18.44
C LEU A 94 -1.46 13.70 -17.59
N ASP A 95 -2.62 14.26 -17.89
CA ASP A 95 -3.22 15.33 -17.08
C ASP A 95 -3.87 14.73 -15.82
N LYS A 96 -3.03 14.40 -14.83
CA LYS A 96 -3.44 13.78 -13.56
C LYS A 96 -4.42 14.62 -12.72
N GLU A 97 -4.54 15.91 -12.98
CA GLU A 97 -5.47 16.79 -12.25
C GLU A 97 -6.89 16.69 -12.79
N SER A 98 -7.05 16.55 -14.11
CA SER A 98 -8.37 16.43 -14.76
C SER A 98 -8.92 15.00 -14.78
N ILE A 99 -8.06 13.99 -14.68
CA ILE A 99 -8.47 12.59 -14.60
C ILE A 99 -9.05 12.29 -13.23
N THR A 100 -10.31 11.85 -13.18
CA THR A 100 -10.96 11.32 -11.97
C THR A 100 -10.98 9.80 -11.99
N ILE A 101 -10.74 9.20 -10.82
CA ILE A 101 -10.83 7.77 -10.59
C ILE A 101 -11.60 7.47 -9.31
N PRO A 102 -12.20 6.27 -9.17
CA PRO A 102 -12.78 5.84 -7.92
C PRO A 102 -11.75 5.91 -6.78
N THR A 103 -12.16 6.49 -5.66
CA THR A 103 -11.30 6.63 -4.47
C THR A 103 -10.79 5.26 -3.99
N MET A 104 -9.50 5.18 -3.64
CA MET A 104 -8.85 3.99 -3.09
C MET A 104 -8.89 2.78 -4.05
N LEU A 105 -8.87 3.03 -5.36
CA LEU A 105 -8.85 1.98 -6.35
C LEU A 105 -7.52 1.23 -6.37
N LEU A 106 -6.40 1.96 -6.29
CA LEU A 106 -5.06 1.40 -6.47
C LEU A 106 -4.45 0.95 -5.14
N GLN A 107 -4.90 1.54 -4.04
CA GLN A 107 -4.40 1.26 -2.70
C GLN A 107 -4.42 -0.25 -2.34
N PRO A 108 -5.52 -1.01 -2.53
CA PRO A 108 -5.53 -2.43 -2.17
C PRO A 108 -4.52 -3.27 -2.97
N ILE A 109 -4.26 -2.88 -4.23
CA ILE A 109 -3.29 -3.56 -5.10
C ILE A 109 -1.87 -3.26 -4.60
N LEU A 110 -1.60 -2.00 -4.27
CA LEU A 110 -0.32 -1.58 -3.72
C LEU A 110 -0.04 -2.21 -2.35
N GLU A 111 -1.03 -2.25 -1.46
CA GLU A 111 -0.90 -2.91 -0.16
C GLU A 111 -0.55 -4.40 -0.32
N ASN A 112 -1.16 -5.07 -1.28
CA ASN A 112 -0.82 -6.47 -1.59
C ASN A 112 0.62 -6.60 -2.09
N ALA A 113 1.07 -5.69 -2.97
CA ALA A 113 2.44 -5.66 -3.47
C ALA A 113 3.46 -5.43 -2.33
N VAL A 114 3.20 -4.52 -1.39
CA VAL A 114 4.08 -4.30 -0.23
C VAL A 114 4.12 -5.51 0.71
N ASN A 115 2.96 -6.08 1.04
CA ASN A 115 2.87 -7.15 2.04
C ASN A 115 3.32 -8.51 1.50
N HIS A 116 3.04 -8.83 0.24
CA HIS A 116 3.29 -10.16 -0.35
C HIS A 116 4.38 -10.16 -1.43
N GLY A 117 4.66 -9.01 -2.03
CA GLY A 117 5.52 -8.84 -3.20
C GLY A 117 7.03 -8.81 -2.92
N GLY A 118 7.53 -9.61 -1.98
CA GLY A 118 8.98 -9.83 -1.82
C GLY A 118 9.65 -9.12 -0.65
N VAL A 119 9.10 -8.01 -0.16
CA VAL A 119 9.65 -7.25 1.00
C VAL A 119 9.69 -8.10 2.28
N PHE A 120 8.71 -9.00 2.45
CA PHE A 120 8.64 -9.90 3.61
C PHE A 120 9.42 -11.21 3.46
N ASN A 121 9.70 -11.67 2.23
CA ASN A 121 10.19 -13.04 1.98
C ASN A 121 11.57 -13.12 1.31
N LYS A 122 12.17 -12.00 0.89
CA LYS A 122 13.56 -11.96 0.42
C LYS A 122 14.48 -11.41 1.51
N MET A 123 15.73 -11.87 1.50
CA MET A 123 16.82 -11.27 2.29
C MET A 123 17.33 -9.94 1.66
N ASP A 124 16.90 -9.61 0.44
CA ASP A 124 17.30 -8.43 -0.34
C ASP A 124 16.29 -7.28 -0.32
N ASN A 125 16.74 -6.11 -0.76
CA ASN A 125 15.96 -4.87 -0.88
C ASN A 125 14.83 -5.02 -1.92
N GLY A 126 13.57 -5.11 -1.46
CA GLY A 126 12.40 -5.16 -2.34
C GLY A 126 12.19 -3.85 -3.09
N LEU A 127 11.69 -3.94 -4.33
CA LEU A 127 11.43 -2.81 -5.21
C LEU A 127 9.98 -2.81 -5.69
N ILE A 128 9.28 -1.69 -5.48
CA ILE A 128 7.93 -1.46 -6.00
C ILE A 128 7.96 -0.34 -7.03
N THR A 129 7.50 -0.63 -8.25
CA THR A 129 7.42 0.35 -9.34
C THR A 129 5.98 0.62 -9.70
N LEU A 130 5.58 1.89 -9.68
CA LEU A 130 4.29 2.35 -10.16
C LEU A 130 4.49 3.13 -11.45
N ASN A 131 3.88 2.68 -12.55
CA ASN A 131 3.90 3.40 -13.82
C ASN A 131 2.50 3.86 -14.19
N PHE A 132 2.34 5.16 -14.43
CA PHE A 132 1.13 5.77 -14.97
C PHE A 132 1.43 6.18 -16.42
N VAL A 133 0.92 5.40 -17.38
CA VAL A 133 1.26 5.52 -18.79
C VAL A 133 0.06 6.01 -19.58
N ASN A 134 0.20 7.10 -20.32
CA ASN A 134 -0.84 7.56 -21.22
C ASN A 134 -0.92 6.62 -22.44
N ILE A 135 -2.09 6.08 -22.74
CA ILE A 135 -2.28 5.18 -23.90
C ILE A 135 -2.99 5.91 -25.04
N SER A 136 -3.98 6.73 -24.70
CA SER A 136 -4.78 7.50 -25.66
C SER A 136 -5.50 8.65 -24.94
N PRO A 137 -6.14 9.59 -25.65
CA PRO A 137 -6.90 10.68 -25.04
C PRO A 137 -8.01 10.25 -24.06
N LEU A 138 -8.47 8.99 -24.13
CA LEU A 138 -9.56 8.47 -23.30
C LEU A 138 -9.12 7.33 -22.36
N ALA A 139 -7.85 6.96 -22.37
CA ALA A 139 -7.38 5.82 -21.59
C ALA A 139 -5.93 5.96 -21.16
N PHE A 140 -5.66 5.58 -19.92
CA PHE A 140 -4.33 5.43 -19.37
C PHE A 140 -4.20 4.04 -18.72
N LYS A 141 -2.96 3.61 -18.54
CA LYS A 141 -2.62 2.34 -17.91
C LYS A 141 -1.89 2.62 -16.60
N VAL A 142 -2.25 1.88 -15.56
CA VAL A 142 -1.51 1.85 -14.30
C VAL A 142 -0.88 0.48 -14.15
N GLU A 143 0.43 0.43 -13.92
CA GLU A 143 1.17 -0.79 -13.61
C GLU A 143 1.71 -0.68 -12.20
N ILE A 144 1.43 -1.67 -11.36
CA ILE A 144 2.04 -1.84 -10.04
C ILE A 144 2.86 -3.12 -10.12
N ILE A 145 4.17 -2.98 -10.09
CA ILE A 145 5.13 -4.06 -10.28
C ILE A 145 5.90 -4.23 -8.98
N ASP A 146 5.80 -5.43 -8.40
CA ASP A 146 6.66 -5.88 -7.31
C ASP A 146 7.68 -6.91 -7.82
N ASP A 147 8.84 -6.98 -7.17
CA ASP A 147 9.86 -7.98 -7.45
C ASP A 147 9.71 -9.26 -6.59
N GLY A 148 8.48 -9.54 -6.14
CA GLY A 148 8.17 -10.63 -5.24
C GLY A 148 8.26 -12.01 -5.84
N VAL A 149 8.11 -13.03 -4.98
CA VAL A 149 8.14 -14.44 -5.39
C VAL A 149 6.90 -14.88 -6.20
N GLY A 150 5.93 -13.97 -6.38
CA GLY A 150 4.66 -14.21 -7.07
C GLY A 150 3.70 -15.16 -6.34
N PHE A 151 2.44 -15.19 -6.78
CA PHE A 151 1.38 -16.04 -6.20
C PHE A 151 1.64 -17.56 -6.35
N VAL A 152 2.55 -17.97 -7.23
CA VAL A 152 2.75 -19.39 -7.59
C VAL A 152 3.64 -20.14 -6.58
N ASN A 153 4.47 -19.43 -5.80
CA ASN A 153 5.40 -20.08 -4.86
C ASN A 153 4.91 -20.23 -3.42
N THR A 154 3.77 -19.66 -3.05
CA THR A 154 3.23 -19.79 -1.67
C THR A 154 2.58 -21.16 -1.40
N LYS A 155 2.29 -21.98 -2.41
CA LYS A 155 1.70 -23.33 -2.24
C LYS A 155 2.71 -24.49 -2.14
N LYS A 156 4.02 -24.27 -2.24
CA LYS A 156 5.03 -25.35 -2.26
C LYS A 156 5.86 -25.53 -0.99
N GLY A 157 5.51 -24.88 0.11
CA GLY A 157 6.13 -25.13 1.40
C GLY A 157 5.06 -25.21 2.48
N HIS A 158 4.54 -26.41 2.74
CA HIS A 158 4.15 -26.96 4.04
C HIS A 158 3.33 -28.24 3.82
N THR A 159 4.02 -29.34 3.53
CA THR A 159 3.49 -30.68 3.79
C THR A 159 3.43 -30.85 5.31
N ARG A 160 2.35 -30.39 5.95
CA ARG A 160 1.96 -30.87 7.28
C ARG A 160 0.58 -31.49 7.16
N LYS A 161 0.55 -32.82 7.17
CA LYS A 161 -0.65 -33.62 7.47
C LYS A 161 -1.28 -33.05 8.75
N LEU A 162 -2.51 -32.53 8.67
CA LEU A 162 -3.39 -32.47 9.83
C LEU A 162 -4.51 -33.50 9.59
N ASN A 163 -4.42 -34.61 10.32
CA ASN A 163 -5.55 -35.47 10.60
C ASN A 163 -6.41 -34.75 11.64
N LEU A 164 -7.68 -34.51 11.34
CA LEU A 164 -8.69 -34.18 12.33
C LEU A 164 -9.91 -35.07 12.05
N GLN A 165 -10.03 -36.13 12.85
CA GLN A 165 -11.27 -36.87 13.06
C GLN A 165 -12.19 -35.98 13.91
N MET A 166 -13.41 -35.74 13.45
CA MET A 166 -14.48 -35.19 14.29
C MET A 166 -15.29 -36.36 14.88
N PHE A 167 -15.43 -36.37 16.20
CA PHE A 167 -16.66 -36.81 16.86
C PHE A 167 -17.62 -35.62 16.91
#